data_AF-A0A9D7FFL7-F1
#
_entry.id   AF-A0A9D7FFL7-F1
#
_cell.length_a   1.000
_cell.length_b   1.000
_cell.length_c   1.000
_cell.angle_alpha   90.00
_cell.angle_beta   90.00
_cell.angle_gamma   90.00
#
_symmetry.space_group_name_H-M   'P 1'
#
loop_
_entity.id
_entity.type
_entity.pdbx_description
1 polymer ?
#
loop_
_entity_poly.entity_id
_entity_poly.type
_entity_poly.pdbx_seq_one_letter_code
_entity_poly.pdbx_strand_id
1 'polypeptide(L)'
;MSDANTTGDSSELEALFDSIAGAVASAAPDPATLSAAVAEARPSLMQQAREGDGSSDDSQDLQALFDSIAEKKSSGEASMVVGGVGLSENLENWPVQDKVFQQVGQMARQLHDTLGGLGYDKLLEKTASAIPDARDRLAYIANLTEQAACKVLNATDIANPLQEELEAGAALLGTKWDALFANRMGVEDFKLLAAETQAFLKNAVPQKTAATREQLLEIMMAQDFQDLTGQVIKKVIAVAQDLETQLMSVLIETMPGDKRTESVNTLLNGPVINAAGRTDVVGNQQQVDDLLGSLGF
;
A
#
# COMPACT_ATOMS: atom_id res chain seq x y z
N MET A 1 41.98 9.70 3.05
CA MET A 1 41.51 10.71 4.02
C MET A 1 40.01 10.75 3.88
N SER A 2 39.35 10.24 4.92
CA SER A 2 37.96 9.80 4.91
C SER A 2 37.01 10.93 5.33
N ASP A 3 35.87 10.96 4.66
CA ASP A 3 34.51 11.23 5.14
C ASP A 3 34.28 12.37 6.13
N ALA A 4 33.66 13.45 5.63
CA ALA A 4 33.17 14.57 6.45
C ALA A 4 31.76 15.06 6.07
N ASN A 5 30.93 14.27 5.36
CA ASN A 5 29.64 14.79 4.86
C ASN A 5 28.39 13.94 5.16
N THR A 6 28.44 12.99 6.10
CA THR A 6 27.29 12.11 6.41
C THR A 6 26.50 12.52 7.67
N THR A 7 26.94 13.57 8.38
CA THR A 7 26.41 13.90 9.72
C THR A 7 25.33 14.99 9.70
N GLY A 8 25.16 15.71 8.56
CA GLY A 8 24.16 16.77 8.42
C GLY A 8 22.73 16.25 8.27
N ASP A 9 22.51 15.32 7.33
CA ASP A 9 21.17 14.86 6.95
C ASP A 9 20.41 14.13 8.07
N SER A 10 21.10 13.41 8.98
CA SER A 10 20.42 12.77 10.11
C SER A 10 19.83 13.77 11.09
N SER A 11 20.51 14.89 11.34
CA SER A 11 20.05 15.91 12.28
C SER A 11 18.86 16.71 11.74
N GLU A 12 18.82 16.92 10.42
CA GLU A 12 17.75 17.65 9.76
C GLU A 12 16.48 16.80 9.64
N LEU A 13 16.63 15.49 9.44
CA LEU A 13 15.51 14.53 9.49
C LEU A 13 14.95 14.38 10.91
N GLU A 14 15.80 14.34 11.93
CA GLU A 14 15.37 14.27 13.33
C GLU A 14 14.58 15.52 13.75
N ALA A 15 15.00 16.70 13.28
CA ALA A 15 14.28 17.96 13.49
C ALA A 15 12.91 18.00 12.78
N LEU A 16 12.79 17.39 11.60
CA LEU A 16 11.51 17.28 10.88
C LEU A 16 10.53 16.32 11.58
N PHE A 17 11.03 15.21 12.14
CA PHE A 17 10.20 14.30 12.94
C PHE A 17 9.69 14.96 14.22
N ASP A 18 10.53 15.72 14.92
CA ASP A 18 10.12 16.47 16.13
C ASP A 18 9.11 17.57 15.79
N SER A 19 9.26 18.24 14.64
CA SER A 19 8.29 19.25 14.19
C SER A 19 6.90 18.66 13.88
N ILE A 20 6.83 17.43 13.38
CA ILE A 20 5.56 16.74 13.10
C ILE A 20 4.92 16.26 14.42
N ALA A 21 5.72 15.75 15.36
CA ALA A 21 5.25 15.39 16.70
C ALA A 21 4.72 16.61 17.47
N GLY A 22 5.36 17.78 17.33
CA GLY A 22 4.91 19.04 17.92
C GLY A 22 3.61 19.59 17.30
N ALA A 23 3.39 19.39 15.99
CA ALA A 23 2.17 19.83 15.32
C ALA A 23 0.92 19.03 15.76
N VAL A 24 1.08 17.75 16.10
CA VAL A 24 0.00 16.91 16.64
C VAL A 24 -0.37 17.29 18.08
N ALA A 25 0.57 17.84 18.86
CA ALA A 25 0.33 18.26 20.24
C ALA A 25 -0.40 19.61 20.37
N SER A 26 -0.44 20.44 19.31
CA SER A 26 -1.04 21.79 19.36
C SER A 26 -2.46 21.87 18.80
N ALA A 27 -3.08 20.75 18.40
CA ALA A 27 -4.47 20.69 17.95
C ALA A 27 -5.39 20.12 19.05
N ALA A 28 -5.53 20.85 20.16
CA ALA A 28 -6.62 20.64 21.10
C ALA A 28 -7.83 21.50 20.67
N PRO A 29 -9.01 20.93 20.37
CA PRO A 29 -10.20 21.73 20.09
C PRO A 29 -10.88 22.21 21.38
N ASP A 30 -11.26 23.49 21.40
CA ASP A 30 -12.04 24.14 22.45
C ASP A 30 -13.45 23.50 22.60
N PRO A 31 -14.04 23.41 23.83
CA PRO A 31 -15.27 22.63 24.07
C PRO A 31 -16.60 23.31 23.70
N ALA A 32 -16.61 24.42 22.95
CA ALA A 32 -17.74 25.36 22.97
C ALA A 32 -18.57 25.53 21.68
N THR A 33 -18.50 24.65 20.69
CA THR A 33 -19.30 24.79 19.44
C THR A 33 -20.17 23.59 19.04
N LEU A 34 -20.40 22.60 19.92
CA LEU A 34 -21.18 21.39 19.57
C LEU A 34 -22.69 21.48 19.88
N SER A 35 -23.33 22.65 19.74
CA SER A 35 -24.77 22.79 19.94
C SER A 35 -25.48 23.55 18.81
N ALA A 36 -25.28 23.12 17.56
CA ALA A 36 -26.16 23.47 16.43
C ALA A 36 -25.78 22.69 15.14
N ALA A 37 -25.88 21.36 15.12
CA ALA A 37 -25.85 20.60 13.86
C ALA A 37 -26.45 19.20 14.03
N VAL A 38 -27.73 19.12 14.37
CA VAL A 38 -28.54 17.90 14.19
C VAL A 38 -29.61 18.23 13.16
N ALA A 39 -29.38 17.87 11.90
CA ALA A 39 -30.39 17.54 10.87
C ALA A 39 -29.72 17.40 9.49
N GLU A 40 -29.35 16.18 9.11
CA GLU A 40 -29.68 15.53 7.83
C GLU A 40 -28.90 14.21 7.76
N ALA A 41 -29.62 13.10 7.87
CA ALA A 41 -29.06 11.75 7.82
C ALA A 41 -28.59 11.44 6.39
N ARG A 42 -27.27 11.45 6.18
CA ARG A 42 -26.66 10.76 5.04
C ARG A 42 -26.54 9.27 5.37
N PRO A 43 -26.88 8.35 4.46
CA PRO A 43 -26.79 6.92 4.72
C PRO A 43 -25.34 6.50 4.94
N SER A 44 -25.14 5.61 5.92
CA SER A 44 -23.83 5.08 6.32
C SER A 44 -23.13 4.33 5.19
N LEU A 45 -21.81 4.50 5.07
CA LEU A 45 -20.95 3.86 4.06
C LEU A 45 -21.03 2.32 4.02
N MET A 46 -21.50 1.68 5.11
CA MET A 46 -21.77 0.24 5.14
C MET A 46 -22.99 -0.18 4.30
N GLN A 47 -23.92 0.73 4.00
CA GLN A 47 -25.12 0.46 3.21
C GLN A 47 -24.85 0.66 1.71
N GLN A 48 -23.96 1.60 1.34
CA GLN A 48 -23.47 1.75 -0.03
C GLN A 48 -22.59 0.59 -0.51
N ALA A 49 -21.90 -0.10 0.41
CA ALA A 49 -21.15 -1.32 0.06
C ALA A 49 -22.06 -2.54 -0.17
N ARG A 50 -23.35 -2.48 0.23
CA ARG A 50 -24.31 -3.57 0.05
C ARG A 50 -25.17 -3.44 -1.22
N GLU A 51 -25.21 -2.26 -1.83
CA GLU A 51 -25.95 -1.98 -3.06
C GLU A 51 -25.06 -1.86 -4.31
N GLY A 52 -23.75 -2.07 -4.16
CA GLY A 52 -22.76 -2.12 -5.25
C GLY A 52 -22.47 -3.54 -5.75
N ASP A 53 -23.48 -4.39 -5.92
CA ASP A 53 -23.33 -5.71 -6.56
C ASP A 53 -23.31 -5.59 -8.10
N GLY A 54 -22.44 -4.72 -8.61
CA GLY A 54 -22.15 -4.55 -10.04
C GLY A 54 -21.11 -5.53 -10.58
N SER A 55 -20.59 -6.44 -9.74
CA SER A 55 -19.52 -7.37 -10.12
C SER A 55 -19.99 -8.69 -10.74
N SER A 56 -21.30 -8.90 -10.89
CA SER A 56 -21.83 -10.15 -11.48
C SER A 56 -21.85 -10.15 -13.01
N ASP A 57 -21.88 -8.98 -13.66
CA ASP A 57 -21.98 -8.85 -15.13
C ASP A 57 -20.58 -8.94 -15.78
N ASP A 58 -19.61 -8.18 -15.28
CA ASP A 58 -18.22 -8.21 -15.76
C ASP A 58 -17.56 -9.60 -15.58
N SER A 59 -17.91 -10.32 -14.50
CA SER A 59 -17.40 -11.69 -14.30
C SER A 59 -18.04 -12.72 -15.24
N GLN A 60 -19.27 -12.48 -15.70
CA GLN A 60 -19.95 -13.36 -16.67
C GLN A 60 -19.44 -13.10 -18.09
N ASP A 61 -19.20 -11.85 -18.45
CA ASP A 61 -18.60 -11.48 -19.74
C ASP A 61 -17.17 -12.00 -19.87
N LEU A 62 -16.37 -11.93 -18.80
CA LEU A 62 -15.03 -12.52 -18.77
C LEU A 62 -15.05 -14.05 -18.87
N GLN A 63 -16.05 -14.70 -18.26
CA GLN A 63 -16.23 -16.15 -18.37
C GLN A 63 -16.67 -16.55 -19.80
N ALA A 64 -17.55 -15.79 -20.44
CA ALA A 64 -17.97 -16.01 -21.83
C ALA A 64 -16.82 -15.80 -22.83
N LEU A 65 -15.93 -14.84 -22.58
CA LEU A 65 -14.70 -14.64 -23.35
C LEU A 65 -13.73 -15.81 -23.18
N PHE A 66 -13.60 -16.36 -21.97
CA PHE A 66 -12.79 -17.54 -21.71
C PHE A 66 -13.33 -18.80 -22.41
N ASP A 67 -14.65 -19.03 -22.35
CA ASP A 67 -15.29 -20.16 -23.02
C ASP A 67 -15.20 -20.04 -24.55
N SER A 68 -15.32 -18.83 -25.11
CA SER A 68 -15.13 -18.58 -26.55
C SER A 68 -13.71 -18.92 -27.03
N ILE A 69 -12.68 -18.64 -26.21
CA ILE A 69 -11.28 -19.00 -26.53
C ILE A 69 -11.08 -20.52 -26.42
N ALA A 70 -11.73 -21.19 -25.47
CA ALA A 70 -11.69 -22.64 -25.32
C ALA A 70 -12.39 -23.36 -26.50
N GLU A 71 -13.55 -22.87 -26.95
CA GLU A 71 -14.25 -23.39 -28.13
C GLU A 71 -13.48 -23.17 -29.43
N LYS A 72 -12.75 -22.04 -29.56
CA LYS A 72 -11.90 -21.78 -30.73
C LYS A 72 -10.68 -22.70 -30.79
N LYS A 73 -10.28 -23.28 -29.65
CA LYS A 73 -9.20 -24.28 -29.55
C LYS A 73 -9.72 -25.70 -29.80
N SER A 74 -10.96 -26.02 -29.44
CA SER A 74 -11.56 -27.35 -29.69
C SER A 74 -12.09 -27.54 -31.12
N SER A 75 -12.43 -26.45 -31.82
CA SER A 75 -12.90 -26.49 -33.21
C SER A 75 -11.78 -26.55 -34.26
N GLY A 76 -10.51 -26.55 -33.83
CA GLY A 76 -9.32 -26.68 -34.71
C GLY A 76 -8.71 -28.09 -34.80
N GLU A 77 -9.16 -29.05 -33.99
CA GLU A 77 -8.55 -30.40 -33.92
C GLU A 77 -9.59 -31.52 -34.07
N ALA A 78 -10.27 -31.59 -35.22
CA ALA A 78 -11.01 -32.80 -35.61
C ALA A 78 -11.24 -32.90 -37.14
N SER A 79 -10.17 -32.88 -37.92
CA SER A 79 -10.11 -33.67 -39.17
C SER A 79 -8.66 -33.81 -39.65
N MET A 80 -8.06 -34.98 -39.40
CA MET A 80 -7.31 -35.76 -40.40
C MET A 80 -6.53 -36.89 -39.71
N VAL A 81 -7.01 -38.13 -39.88
CA VAL A 81 -6.18 -39.33 -39.86
C VAL A 81 -6.33 -40.00 -41.22
N VAL A 82 -5.22 -39.98 -41.97
CA VAL A 82 -4.76 -40.94 -43.00
C VAL A 82 -5.50 -40.97 -44.35
N GLY A 83 -4.75 -40.60 -45.39
CA GLY A 83 -4.70 -41.38 -46.64
C GLY A 83 -5.02 -40.64 -47.93
N GLY A 84 -3.98 -40.27 -48.68
CA GLY A 84 -3.97 -40.34 -50.15
C GLY A 84 -4.68 -39.23 -50.95
N VAL A 85 -3.86 -38.59 -51.79
CA VAL A 85 -4.18 -37.92 -53.06
C VAL A 85 -4.64 -36.47 -52.93
N GLY A 86 -3.95 -35.63 -53.69
CA GLY A 86 -3.96 -34.18 -53.56
C GLY A 86 -5.26 -33.50 -53.97
N LEU A 87 -5.38 -32.27 -53.51
CA LEU A 87 -5.75 -31.12 -54.32
C LEU A 87 -5.19 -29.88 -53.63
N SER A 88 -4.21 -29.27 -54.29
CA SER A 88 -3.89 -27.85 -54.11
C SER A 88 -5.18 -27.04 -54.19
N GLU A 89 -5.35 -26.07 -53.30
CA GLU A 89 -5.42 -24.64 -53.63
C GLU A 89 -5.74 -23.82 -52.36
N ASN A 90 -4.98 -22.73 -52.17
CA ASN A 90 -5.20 -21.63 -51.22
C ASN A 90 -4.83 -21.83 -49.73
N LEU A 91 -3.58 -22.23 -49.47
CA LEU A 91 -2.88 -21.74 -48.28
C LEU A 91 -1.73 -20.81 -48.71
N GLU A 92 -2.09 -19.63 -49.21
CA GLU A 92 -1.16 -18.54 -49.44
C GLU A 92 -0.62 -18.02 -48.09
N ASN A 93 0.46 -18.68 -47.66
CA ASN A 93 1.73 -18.03 -47.46
C ASN A 93 1.77 -16.95 -46.35
N TRP A 94 2.02 -17.38 -45.11
CA TRP A 94 2.75 -16.55 -44.14
C TRP A 94 4.16 -17.09 -43.78
N PRO A 95 5.03 -17.42 -44.76
CA PRO A 95 6.43 -17.74 -44.51
C PRO A 95 7.21 -16.54 -43.95
N VAL A 96 6.61 -15.35 -43.99
CA VAL A 96 7.12 -14.15 -43.35
C VAL A 96 7.03 -14.28 -41.83
N GLN A 97 5.97 -14.86 -41.27
CA GLN A 97 5.87 -15.08 -39.83
C GLN A 97 6.88 -16.13 -39.36
N ASP A 98 7.02 -17.25 -40.06
CA ASP A 98 8.03 -18.27 -39.71
C ASP A 98 9.46 -17.73 -39.81
N LYS A 99 9.77 -16.93 -40.84
CA LYS A 99 11.06 -16.25 -40.95
C LYS A 99 11.26 -15.23 -39.83
N VAL A 100 10.23 -14.46 -39.47
CA VAL A 100 10.29 -13.50 -38.36
C VAL A 100 10.49 -14.22 -37.03
N PHE A 101 9.78 -15.31 -36.75
CA PHE A 101 9.97 -16.12 -35.55
C PHE A 101 11.36 -16.76 -35.49
N GLN A 102 11.88 -17.28 -36.61
CA GLN A 102 13.26 -17.79 -36.68
C GLN A 102 14.30 -16.70 -36.46
N GLN A 103 14.07 -15.51 -37.01
CA GLN A 103 14.99 -14.39 -36.88
C GLN A 103 14.96 -13.78 -35.47
N VAL A 104 13.78 -13.68 -34.84
CA VAL A 104 13.64 -13.33 -33.41
C VAL A 104 14.32 -14.39 -32.54
N GLY A 105 14.16 -15.68 -32.86
CA GLY A 105 14.84 -16.77 -32.15
C GLY A 105 16.37 -16.74 -32.29
N GLN A 106 16.89 -16.39 -33.48
CA GLN A 106 18.33 -16.16 -33.69
C GLN A 106 18.82 -14.93 -32.93
N MET A 107 18.10 -13.81 -32.99
CA MET A 107 18.45 -12.59 -32.25
C MET A 107 18.42 -12.82 -30.74
N ALA A 108 17.44 -13.56 -30.22
CA ALA A 108 17.36 -13.91 -28.80
C ALA A 108 18.51 -14.84 -28.37
N ARG A 109 18.90 -15.83 -29.18
CA ARG A 109 20.10 -16.65 -28.90
C ARG A 109 21.38 -15.84 -28.98
N GLN A 110 21.51 -14.96 -29.96
CA GLN A 110 22.69 -14.11 -30.10
C GLN A 110 22.80 -13.13 -28.92
N LEU A 111 21.67 -12.60 -28.43
CA LEU A 111 21.59 -11.81 -27.20
C LEU A 111 21.97 -12.65 -25.97
N HIS A 112 21.45 -13.86 -25.85
CA HIS A 112 21.80 -14.77 -24.75
C HIS A 112 23.29 -15.16 -24.79
N ASP A 113 23.83 -15.50 -25.96
CA ASP A 113 25.23 -15.90 -26.12
C ASP A 113 26.17 -14.72 -25.85
N THR A 114 25.76 -13.50 -26.20
CA THR A 114 26.52 -12.27 -25.88
C THR A 114 26.43 -11.91 -24.39
N LEU A 115 25.25 -11.99 -23.77
CA LEU A 115 25.07 -11.84 -22.32
C LEU A 115 25.87 -12.89 -21.53
N GLY A 116 25.84 -14.14 -21.98
CA GLY A 116 26.63 -15.25 -21.42
C GLY A 116 28.12 -15.06 -21.62
N GLY A 117 28.55 -14.60 -22.80
CA GLY A 117 29.96 -14.31 -23.13
C GLY A 117 30.55 -13.11 -22.39
N LEU A 118 29.71 -12.13 -22.02
CA LEU A 118 30.06 -10.96 -21.19
C LEU A 118 29.99 -11.26 -19.68
N GLY A 119 29.48 -12.43 -19.27
CA GLY A 119 29.38 -12.85 -17.87
C GLY A 119 28.16 -12.30 -17.11
N TYR A 120 27.18 -11.72 -17.82
CA TYR A 120 25.96 -11.15 -17.25
C TYR A 120 24.90 -12.16 -16.86
N ASP A 121 25.03 -13.42 -17.28
CA ASP A 121 24.11 -14.51 -16.94
C ASP A 121 23.92 -14.62 -15.41
N LYS A 122 25.02 -14.53 -14.65
CA LYS A 122 24.97 -14.56 -13.17
C LYS A 122 24.32 -13.33 -12.56
N LEU A 123 24.43 -12.17 -13.22
CA LEU A 123 23.84 -10.92 -12.76
C LEU A 123 22.32 -10.94 -12.96
N LEU A 124 21.88 -11.40 -14.13
CA LEU A 124 20.47 -11.57 -14.48
C LEU A 124 19.81 -12.65 -13.61
N GLU A 125 20.51 -13.78 -13.36
CA GLU A 125 20.06 -14.83 -12.45
C GLU A 125 19.91 -14.33 -11.00
N LYS A 126 20.87 -13.54 -10.50
CA LYS A 126 20.81 -12.93 -9.16
C LYS A 126 19.68 -11.90 -9.05
N THR A 127 19.47 -11.11 -10.09
CA THR A 127 18.38 -10.13 -10.20
C THR A 127 17.03 -10.83 -10.21
N ALA A 128 16.87 -11.86 -11.05
CA ALA A 128 15.64 -12.64 -11.18
C ALA A 128 15.28 -13.39 -9.88
N SER A 129 16.29 -13.85 -9.13
CA SER A 129 16.08 -14.52 -7.83
C SER A 129 15.79 -13.56 -6.67
N ALA A 130 16.12 -12.27 -6.78
CA ALA A 130 15.84 -11.27 -5.75
C ALA A 130 14.39 -10.73 -5.79
N ILE A 131 13.72 -10.75 -6.95
CA ILE A 131 12.35 -10.26 -7.11
C ILE A 131 11.35 -11.06 -6.24
N PRO A 132 11.37 -12.41 -6.22
CA PRO A 132 10.51 -13.18 -5.32
C PRO A 132 10.71 -12.84 -3.84
N ASP A 133 11.96 -12.66 -3.38
CA ASP A 133 12.26 -12.27 -1.99
C ASP A 133 11.67 -10.89 -1.65
N ALA A 134 11.81 -9.90 -2.55
CA ALA A 134 11.22 -8.59 -2.36
C ALA A 134 9.68 -8.65 -2.30
N ARG A 135 9.06 -9.48 -3.15
CA ARG A 135 7.60 -9.69 -3.13
C ARG A 135 7.15 -10.32 -1.80
N ASP A 136 7.85 -11.34 -1.34
CA ASP A 136 7.50 -12.03 -0.09
C ASP A 136 7.67 -11.10 1.12
N ARG A 137 8.67 -10.22 1.09
CA ARG A 137 8.85 -9.14 2.08
C ARG A 137 7.71 -8.12 2.06
N LEU A 138 7.27 -7.68 0.89
CA LEU A 138 6.13 -6.77 0.76
C LEU A 138 4.82 -7.42 1.22
N ALA A 139 4.62 -8.70 0.91
CA ALA A 139 3.47 -9.46 1.41
C ALA A 139 3.50 -9.61 2.95
N TYR A 140 4.69 -9.84 3.52
CA TYR A 140 4.88 -9.85 4.97
C TYR A 140 4.52 -8.50 5.60
N ILE A 141 4.96 -7.38 5.00
CA ILE A 141 4.57 -6.05 5.46
C ILE A 141 3.06 -5.87 5.42
N ALA A 142 2.40 -6.22 4.32
CA ALA A 142 0.94 -6.09 4.19
C ALA A 142 0.20 -6.84 5.30
N ASN A 143 0.58 -8.09 5.55
CA ASN A 143 -0.01 -8.92 6.61
C ASN A 143 0.24 -8.34 8.01
N LEU A 144 1.47 -7.88 8.30
CA LEU A 144 1.78 -7.30 9.60
C LEU A 144 1.03 -5.97 9.81
N THR A 145 0.76 -5.22 8.73
CA THR A 145 -0.01 -3.96 8.77
C THR A 145 -1.46 -4.24 9.11
N GLU A 146 -2.04 -5.26 8.47
CA GLU A 146 -3.41 -5.71 8.71
C GLU A 146 -3.57 -6.18 10.15
N GLN A 147 -2.64 -6.97 10.67
CA GLN A 147 -2.67 -7.42 12.06
C GLN A 147 -2.61 -6.27 13.06
N ALA A 148 -1.71 -5.30 12.84
CA ALA A 148 -1.61 -4.12 13.69
C ALA A 148 -2.90 -3.28 13.65
N ALA A 149 -3.46 -3.04 12.47
CA ALA A 149 -4.71 -2.32 12.30
C ALA A 149 -5.88 -3.02 13.02
N CYS A 150 -6.01 -4.34 12.83
CA CYS A 150 -7.01 -5.14 13.53
C CYS A 150 -6.86 -5.07 15.05
N LYS A 151 -5.62 -5.14 15.55
CA LYS A 151 -5.33 -5.05 16.98
C LYS A 151 -5.73 -3.70 17.58
N VAL A 152 -5.38 -2.61 16.90
CA VAL A 152 -5.75 -1.24 17.33
C VAL A 152 -7.26 -1.04 17.31
N LEU A 153 -7.94 -1.51 16.26
CA LEU A 153 -9.38 -1.37 16.11
C LEU A 153 -10.13 -2.17 17.20
N ASN A 154 -9.73 -3.42 17.43
CA ASN A 154 -10.30 -4.25 18.49
C ASN A 154 -10.11 -3.64 19.89
N ALA A 155 -8.91 -3.13 20.18
CA ALA A 155 -8.65 -2.48 21.47
C ALA A 155 -9.50 -1.21 21.64
N THR A 156 -9.71 -0.46 20.55
CA THR A 156 -10.57 0.73 20.55
C THR A 156 -12.04 0.37 20.75
N ASP A 157 -12.54 -0.68 20.09
CA ASP A 157 -13.90 -1.20 20.23
C ASP A 157 -14.20 -1.66 21.66
N ILE A 158 -13.19 -2.14 22.39
CA ILE A 158 -13.32 -2.51 23.81
C ILE A 158 -13.20 -1.26 24.70
N ALA A 159 -12.29 -0.33 24.39
CA ALA A 159 -12.01 0.83 25.23
C ALA A 159 -13.15 1.86 25.25
N ASN A 160 -13.82 2.09 24.11
CA ASN A 160 -14.86 3.12 23.99
C ASN A 160 -16.06 2.86 24.92
N PRO A 161 -16.69 1.66 24.94
CA PRO A 161 -17.80 1.38 25.86
C PRO A 161 -17.42 1.55 27.34
N LEU A 162 -16.17 1.23 27.70
CA LEU A 162 -15.70 1.41 29.08
C LEU A 162 -15.71 2.88 29.50
N GLN A 163 -15.36 3.78 28.58
CA GLN A 163 -15.37 5.23 28.82
C GLN A 163 -16.78 5.80 28.78
N GLU A 164 -17.63 5.35 27.86
CA GLU A 164 -19.04 5.74 27.81
C GLU A 164 -19.78 5.34 29.10
N GLU A 165 -19.56 4.12 29.62
CA GLU A 165 -20.13 3.69 30.90
C GLU A 165 -19.64 4.52 32.09
N LEU A 166 -18.35 4.90 32.08
CA LEU A 166 -17.76 5.74 33.11
C LEU A 166 -18.36 7.15 33.08
N GLU A 167 -18.47 7.75 31.90
CA GLU A 167 -19.08 9.07 31.68
C GLU A 167 -20.56 9.07 32.07
N ALA A 168 -21.33 8.09 31.59
CA ALA A 168 -22.74 7.96 31.92
C ALA A 168 -22.97 7.78 33.43
N GLY A 169 -22.15 6.95 34.09
CA GLY A 169 -22.20 6.76 35.54
C GLY A 169 -21.87 8.05 36.31
N ALA A 170 -20.84 8.78 35.88
CA ALA A 170 -20.47 10.06 36.48
C ALA A 170 -21.56 11.12 36.29
N ALA A 171 -22.12 11.26 35.09
CA ALA A 171 -23.20 12.19 34.78
C ALA A 171 -24.47 11.88 35.60
N LEU A 172 -24.84 10.59 35.69
CA LEU A 172 -25.98 10.15 36.51
C LEU A 172 -25.78 10.54 37.98
N LEU A 173 -24.61 10.24 38.56
CA LEU A 173 -24.32 10.63 39.94
C LEU A 173 -24.34 12.16 40.11
N GLY A 174 -23.75 12.90 39.17
CA GLY A 174 -23.76 14.37 39.15
C GLY A 174 -25.17 14.94 39.23
N THR A 175 -26.08 14.48 38.35
CA THR A 175 -27.48 14.94 38.36
C THR A 175 -28.20 14.61 39.67
N LYS A 176 -27.92 13.46 40.29
CA LYS A 176 -28.48 13.09 41.61
C LYS A 176 -27.93 14.00 42.72
N TRP A 177 -26.64 14.33 42.68
CA TRP A 177 -26.02 15.29 43.61
C TRP A 177 -26.60 16.70 43.44
N ASP A 178 -26.82 17.16 42.21
CA ASP A 178 -27.47 18.45 41.94
C ASP A 178 -28.90 18.50 42.51
N ALA A 179 -29.65 17.39 42.40
CA ALA A 179 -30.99 17.28 42.98
C ALA A 179 -30.96 17.36 44.52
N LEU A 180 -29.95 16.77 45.16
CA LEU A 180 -29.72 16.91 46.60
C LEU A 180 -29.45 18.37 46.98
N PHE A 181 -28.54 19.06 46.29
CA PHE A 181 -28.22 20.47 46.57
C PHE A 181 -29.37 21.42 46.27
N ALA A 182 -30.26 21.06 45.33
CA ALA A 182 -31.52 21.76 45.09
C ALA A 182 -32.61 21.45 46.14
N ASN A 183 -32.29 20.68 47.18
CA ASN A 183 -33.20 20.26 48.25
C ASN A 183 -34.41 19.45 47.74
N ARG A 184 -34.24 18.72 46.63
CA ARG A 184 -35.26 17.89 45.96
C ARG A 184 -35.14 16.39 46.29
N MET A 185 -34.44 16.04 47.37
CA MET A 185 -34.11 14.65 47.72
C MET A 185 -34.35 14.39 49.21
N GLY A 186 -34.91 13.21 49.53
CA GLY A 186 -35.11 12.76 50.91
C GLY A 186 -33.86 12.15 51.55
N VAL A 187 -33.91 11.92 52.87
CA VAL A 187 -32.78 11.35 53.64
C VAL A 187 -32.45 9.92 53.22
N GLU A 188 -33.46 9.11 52.86
CA GLU A 188 -33.23 7.73 52.40
C GLU A 188 -32.59 7.68 51.01
N ASP A 189 -33.05 8.52 50.08
CA ASP A 189 -32.45 8.67 48.75
C ASP A 189 -31.00 9.19 48.83
N PHE A 190 -30.71 10.06 49.79
CA PHE A 190 -29.35 10.52 50.06
C PHE A 190 -28.42 9.38 50.51
N LYS A 191 -28.88 8.52 51.43
CA LYS A 191 -28.08 7.35 51.87
C LYS A 191 -27.79 6.42 50.70
N LEU A 192 -28.78 6.20 49.83
CA LEU A 192 -28.60 5.41 48.61
C LEU A 192 -27.60 6.07 47.65
N LEU A 193 -27.74 7.37 47.38
CA LEU A 193 -26.80 8.13 46.54
C LEU A 193 -25.37 8.08 47.08
N ALA A 194 -25.18 8.20 48.40
CA ALA A 194 -23.87 8.11 49.03
C ALA A 194 -23.25 6.71 48.87
N ALA A 195 -24.05 5.66 49.02
CA ALA A 195 -23.61 4.28 48.80
C ALA A 195 -23.26 4.01 47.32
N GLU A 196 -24.11 4.45 46.39
CA GLU A 196 -23.87 4.36 44.95
C GLU A 196 -22.61 5.12 44.53
N THR A 197 -22.42 6.34 45.02
CA THR A 197 -21.23 7.15 44.76
C THR A 197 -19.98 6.46 45.30
N GLN A 198 -20.03 5.92 46.51
CA GLN A 198 -18.91 5.19 47.08
C GLN A 198 -18.58 3.93 46.26
N ALA A 199 -19.59 3.16 45.84
CA ALA A 199 -19.39 1.97 45.03
C ALA A 199 -18.82 2.32 43.65
N PHE A 200 -19.30 3.38 43.01
CA PHE A 200 -18.79 3.88 41.74
C PHE A 200 -17.31 4.28 41.85
N LEU A 201 -16.95 5.07 42.87
CA LEU A 201 -15.58 5.54 43.08
C LEU A 201 -14.60 4.43 43.49
N LYS A 202 -15.05 3.44 44.28
CA LYS A 202 -14.17 2.35 44.75
C LYS A 202 -14.03 1.21 43.77
N ASN A 203 -15.08 0.92 42.98
CA ASN A 203 -15.14 -0.28 42.15
C ASN A 203 -15.16 0.08 40.67
N ALA A 204 -16.18 0.82 40.22
CA ALA A 204 -16.40 1.08 38.80
C ALA A 204 -15.25 1.88 38.18
N VAL A 205 -14.83 2.98 38.83
CA VAL A 205 -13.75 3.84 38.31
C VAL A 205 -12.43 3.07 38.19
N PRO A 206 -11.86 2.44 39.24
CA PRO A 206 -10.59 1.73 39.11
C PRO A 206 -10.66 0.56 38.13
N GLN A 207 -11.78 -0.17 38.09
CA GLN A 207 -11.94 -1.31 37.19
C GLN A 207 -11.96 -0.88 35.72
N LYS A 208 -12.79 0.12 35.37
CA LYS A 208 -12.92 0.61 33.99
C LYS A 208 -11.65 1.32 33.54
N THR A 209 -11.05 2.18 34.37
CA THR A 209 -9.78 2.84 34.03
C THR A 209 -8.63 1.83 33.87
N ALA A 210 -8.56 0.79 34.70
CA ALA A 210 -7.54 -0.25 34.55
C ALA A 210 -7.72 -1.04 33.24
N ALA A 211 -8.97 -1.41 32.91
CA ALA A 211 -9.29 -2.10 31.66
C ALA A 211 -8.99 -1.23 30.43
N THR A 212 -9.34 0.07 30.45
CA THR A 212 -8.97 1.00 29.38
C THR A 212 -7.45 1.11 29.24
N ARG A 213 -6.70 1.19 30.35
CA ARG A 213 -5.23 1.22 30.33
C ARG A 213 -4.65 -0.04 29.67
N GLU A 214 -5.24 -1.21 29.91
CA GLU A 214 -4.83 -2.45 29.26
C GLU A 214 -5.02 -2.36 27.74
N GLN A 215 -6.16 -1.84 27.27
CA GLN A 215 -6.38 -1.63 25.83
C GLN A 215 -5.40 -0.62 25.21
N LEU A 216 -5.07 0.46 25.93
CA LEU A 216 -4.05 1.41 25.47
C LEU A 216 -2.65 0.76 25.37
N LEU A 217 -2.33 -0.19 26.25
CA LEU A 217 -1.08 -0.96 26.16
C LEU A 217 -1.12 -1.94 24.97
N GLU A 218 -2.27 -2.55 24.67
CA GLU A 218 -2.41 -3.37 23.46
C GLU A 218 -2.20 -2.55 22.18
N ILE A 219 -2.75 -1.33 22.13
CA ILE A 219 -2.52 -0.38 21.02
C ILE A 219 -1.04 -0.02 20.92
N MET A 220 -0.38 0.29 22.03
CA MET A 220 1.05 0.61 22.06
C MET A 220 1.89 -0.57 21.60
N MET A 221 1.54 -1.80 22.00
CA MET A 221 2.25 -2.99 21.54
C MET A 221 2.06 -3.20 20.04
N ALA A 222 0.87 -2.93 19.48
CA ALA A 222 0.64 -3.03 18.04
C ALA A 222 1.52 -2.08 17.18
N GLN A 223 2.19 -1.11 17.81
CA GLN A 223 3.12 -0.19 17.15
C GLN A 223 4.46 -0.85 16.80
N ASP A 224 4.81 -2.01 17.38
CA ASP A 224 5.99 -2.80 17.02
C ASP A 224 6.04 -3.18 15.52
N PHE A 225 4.87 -3.26 14.88
CA PHE A 225 4.72 -3.37 13.43
C PHE A 225 5.52 -2.31 12.67
N GLN A 226 5.57 -1.05 13.16
CA GLN A 226 6.23 0.04 12.46
C GLN A 226 7.75 -0.19 12.37
N ASP A 227 8.38 -0.66 13.46
CA ASP A 227 9.82 -0.95 13.47
C ASP A 227 10.15 -2.11 12.52
N LEU A 228 9.41 -3.21 12.66
CA LEU A 228 9.59 -4.39 11.81
C LEU A 228 9.39 -4.06 10.33
N THR A 229 8.34 -3.30 10.01
CA THR A 229 8.06 -2.85 8.64
C THR A 229 9.12 -1.90 8.13
N GLY A 230 9.59 -0.95 8.93
CA GLY A 230 10.68 -0.05 8.56
C GLY A 230 11.96 -0.81 8.20
N GLN A 231 12.30 -1.85 8.98
CA GLN A 231 13.45 -2.71 8.68
C GLN A 231 13.27 -3.49 7.38
N VAL A 232 12.08 -4.03 7.12
CA VAL A 232 11.79 -4.79 5.89
C VAL A 232 11.77 -3.87 4.67
N ILE A 233 11.15 -2.69 4.76
CA ILE A 233 11.15 -1.68 3.68
C ILE A 233 12.58 -1.29 3.31
N LYS A 234 13.45 -1.02 4.30
CA LYS A 234 14.88 -0.71 4.03
C LYS A 234 15.56 -1.81 3.20
N LYS A 235 15.27 -3.08 3.51
CA LYS A 235 15.81 -4.22 2.73
C LYS A 235 15.23 -4.28 1.32
N VAL A 236 13.93 -4.06 1.16
CA VAL A 236 13.29 -4.02 -0.17
C VAL A 236 13.84 -2.88 -1.02
N ILE A 237 14.06 -1.70 -0.43
CA ILE A 237 14.70 -0.55 -1.11
C ILE A 237 16.11 -0.91 -1.55
N ALA A 238 16.92 -1.53 -0.67
CA ALA A 238 18.27 -1.96 -1.04
C ALA A 238 18.25 -2.97 -2.21
N VAL A 239 17.33 -3.95 -2.19
CA VAL A 239 17.15 -4.89 -3.31
C VAL A 239 16.77 -4.16 -4.59
N ALA A 240 15.87 -3.17 -4.52
CA ALA A 240 15.45 -2.38 -5.68
C ALA A 240 16.62 -1.54 -6.26
N GLN A 241 17.41 -0.89 -5.41
CA GLN A 241 18.61 -0.13 -5.82
C GLN A 241 19.69 -1.03 -6.45
N ASP A 242 19.88 -2.22 -5.89
CA ASP A 242 20.79 -3.23 -6.44
C ASP A 242 20.32 -3.70 -7.83
N LEU A 243 19.00 -3.93 -8.00
CA LEU A 243 18.39 -4.28 -9.28
C LEU A 243 18.57 -3.14 -10.31
N GLU A 244 18.27 -1.91 -9.92
CA GLU A 244 18.40 -0.72 -10.75
C GLU A 244 19.83 -0.55 -11.27
N THR A 245 20.82 -0.63 -10.37
CA THR A 245 22.24 -0.51 -10.72
C THR A 245 22.68 -1.60 -11.70
N GLN A 246 22.24 -2.84 -11.48
CA GLN A 246 22.57 -3.98 -12.33
C GLN A 246 21.96 -3.85 -13.73
N LEU A 247 20.69 -3.48 -13.82
CA LEU A 247 20.01 -3.26 -15.10
C LEU A 247 20.61 -2.06 -15.85
N MET A 248 20.98 -0.99 -15.14
CA MET A 248 21.63 0.17 -15.74
C MET A 248 23.01 -0.20 -16.31
N SER A 249 23.80 -1.01 -15.61
CA SER A 249 25.09 -1.50 -16.10
C SER A 249 24.95 -2.29 -17.41
N VAL A 250 23.97 -3.20 -17.46
CA VAL A 250 23.68 -3.99 -18.68
C VAL A 250 23.25 -3.07 -19.82
N LEU A 251 22.40 -2.08 -19.55
CA LEU A 251 21.91 -1.13 -20.56
C LEU A 251 23.05 -0.27 -21.13
N ILE A 252 23.96 0.22 -20.29
CA ILE A 252 25.10 1.05 -20.71
C ILE A 252 26.06 0.26 -21.60
N GLU A 253 26.33 -1.00 -21.26
CA GLU A 253 27.27 -1.82 -22.04
C GLU A 253 26.68 -2.35 -23.35
N THR A 254 25.38 -2.63 -23.37
CA THR A 254 24.65 -3.08 -24.57
C THR A 254 24.27 -1.94 -25.52
N MET A 255 24.39 -0.67 -25.10
CA MET A 255 24.16 0.47 -25.98
C MET A 255 25.28 0.65 -27.04
N PRO A 256 24.92 0.83 -28.34
CA PRO A 256 25.88 1.17 -29.38
C PRO A 256 26.54 2.54 -29.13
N GLY A 257 27.83 2.65 -29.45
CA GLY A 257 28.73 3.72 -28.98
C GLY A 257 28.30 5.17 -29.22
N ASP A 258 27.44 5.44 -30.21
CA ASP A 258 26.93 6.79 -30.50
C ASP A 258 25.85 7.29 -29.52
N LYS A 259 25.20 6.41 -28.74
CA LYS A 259 24.12 6.79 -27.81
C LYS A 259 24.53 6.81 -26.33
N ARG A 260 25.77 6.43 -25.99
CA ARG A 260 26.22 6.23 -24.58
C ARG A 260 26.24 7.49 -23.70
N THR A 261 26.35 8.69 -24.26
CA THR A 261 26.61 9.91 -23.48
C THR A 261 25.36 10.72 -23.13
N GLU A 262 24.33 10.70 -23.99
CA GLU A 262 23.11 11.48 -23.75
C GLU A 262 22.08 10.70 -22.91
N SER A 263 21.80 9.44 -23.25
CA SER A 263 20.77 8.63 -22.57
C SER A 263 21.10 8.28 -21.13
N VAL A 264 22.39 8.11 -20.81
CA VAL A 264 22.86 7.75 -19.47
C VAL A 264 22.67 8.90 -18.49
N ASN A 265 22.85 10.16 -18.91
CA ASN A 265 22.61 11.32 -18.06
C ASN A 265 21.12 11.53 -17.75
N THR A 266 20.23 11.18 -18.69
CA THR A 266 18.77 11.29 -18.50
C THR A 266 18.22 10.17 -17.62
N LEU A 267 18.74 8.94 -17.76
CA LEU A 267 18.30 7.76 -16.99
C LEU A 267 18.82 7.73 -15.53
N LEU A 268 19.92 8.43 -15.22
CA LEU A 268 20.43 8.55 -13.85
C LEU A 268 19.54 9.41 -12.93
N ASN A 269 18.54 10.09 -13.47
CA ASN A 269 17.58 10.85 -12.69
C ASN A 269 16.40 9.94 -12.33
N GLY A 270 16.44 9.34 -11.14
CA GLY A 270 15.27 8.67 -10.56
C GLY A 270 14.04 9.61 -10.49
N PRO A 271 12.83 9.07 -10.23
CA PRO A 271 11.60 9.86 -10.21
C PRO A 271 11.76 11.10 -9.32
N VAL A 272 11.59 12.27 -9.93
CA VAL A 272 11.88 13.56 -9.29
C VAL A 272 10.80 13.85 -8.25
N ILE A 273 11.11 13.57 -6.99
CA ILE A 273 10.20 13.83 -5.84
C ILE A 273 10.19 15.33 -5.48
N ASN A 274 11.19 16.10 -5.92
CA ASN A 274 11.27 17.54 -5.71
C ASN A 274 11.57 18.30 -7.02
N ALA A 275 10.54 18.94 -7.57
CA ALA A 275 10.63 19.74 -8.80
C ALA A 275 11.14 21.17 -8.58
N ALA A 276 11.38 21.57 -7.33
CA ALA A 276 11.85 22.91 -7.01
C ALA A 276 13.31 23.10 -7.45
N GLY A 277 13.51 23.81 -8.56
CA GLY A 277 14.84 24.27 -9.01
C GLY A 277 15.51 23.45 -10.12
N ARG A 278 14.87 22.41 -10.66
CA ARG A 278 15.37 21.68 -11.85
C ARG A 278 14.56 22.05 -13.09
N THR A 279 15.25 22.43 -14.17
CA THR A 279 14.66 22.71 -15.50
C THR A 279 14.43 21.45 -16.35
N ASP A 280 14.76 20.28 -15.79
CA ASP A 280 14.75 18.96 -16.45
C ASP A 280 13.58 18.08 -15.96
N VAL A 281 12.54 18.70 -15.42
CA VAL A 281 11.34 18.01 -14.92
C VAL A 281 10.26 18.09 -15.99
N VAL A 282 9.94 16.94 -16.58
CA VAL A 282 8.87 16.81 -17.58
C VAL A 282 7.52 16.83 -16.84
N GLY A 283 6.88 17.99 -16.84
CA GLY A 283 5.63 18.23 -16.10
C GLY A 283 4.36 18.16 -16.95
N ASN A 284 4.45 18.04 -18.27
CA ASN A 284 3.28 18.04 -19.14
C ASN A 284 3.33 16.96 -20.24
N GLN A 285 2.14 16.55 -20.71
CA GLN A 285 1.94 15.51 -21.73
C GLN A 285 2.53 15.85 -23.11
N GLN A 286 2.61 17.13 -23.47
CA GLN A 286 3.20 17.58 -24.74
C GLN A 286 4.71 17.31 -24.80
N GLN A 287 5.40 17.49 -23.67
CA GLN A 287 6.83 17.18 -23.55
C GLN A 287 7.10 15.68 -23.51
N VAL A 288 6.14 14.88 -23.04
CA VAL A 288 6.17 13.41 -23.15
C VAL A 288 6.04 12.99 -24.61
N ASP A 289 5.11 13.60 -25.36
CA ASP A 289 4.92 13.33 -26.79
C ASP A 289 6.15 13.76 -27.63
N ASP A 290 6.79 14.87 -27.29
CA ASP A 290 8.04 15.31 -27.95
C ASP A 290 9.21 14.35 -27.66
N LEU A 291 9.27 13.78 -26.45
CA LEU A 291 10.27 12.78 -26.07
C LEU A 291 10.05 11.45 -26.82
N LEU A 292 8.80 11.01 -26.93
CA LEU A 292 8.42 9.82 -27.70
C LEU A 292 8.73 9.99 -29.20
N GLY A 293 8.44 11.17 -29.75
CA GLY A 293 8.79 11.53 -31.13
C GLY A 293 10.30 11.55 -31.38
N SER A 294 11.10 11.99 -30.41
CA SER A 294 12.57 11.97 -30.49
C SER A 294 13.17 10.56 -30.43
N LEU A 295 12.46 9.61 -29.80
CA LEU A 295 12.81 8.19 -29.71
C LEU A 295 12.32 7.38 -30.93
N GLY A 296 11.56 8.00 -31.83
CA GLY A 296 11.10 7.41 -33.09
C GLY A 296 9.81 6.60 -33.00
N PHE A 297 8.97 6.87 -31.99
CA PHE A 297 7.60 6.35 -31.87
C PHE A 297 6.56 7.43 -32.20
#